data_AF-A0A935LXW4-F1
#
_entry.id   AF-A0A935LXW4-F1
#
_cell.length_a   1.000
_cell.length_b   1.000
_cell.length_c   1.000
_cell.angle_alpha   90.00
_cell.angle_beta   90.00
_cell.angle_gamma   90.00
#
_symmetry.space_group_name_H-M   'P 1'
#
loop_
_entity.id
_entity.type
_entity.pdbx_description
1 polymer ?
#
loop_
_entity_poly.entity_id
_entity_poly.type
_entity_poly.pdbx_seq_one_letter_code
_entity_poly.pdbx_strand_id
1 'polypeptide(L)'
;MVDEHQTDMKRLRDKIRNEKTQLWDNISKSGVEAGNSETIASEIANDQKQIELVTFRHFQKVRELCDDTQKKKFDEVIKEALNMMGPNNPPPGSR
;
A
#
# COMPACT_ATOMS: atom_id res chain seq x y z
N MET A 1 16.15 3.68 5.84
CA MET A 1 15.23 2.58 6.24
C MET A 1 13.82 3.07 6.56
N VAL A 2 13.62 3.94 7.56
CA VAL A 2 12.29 4.51 7.85
C VAL A 2 11.93 5.59 6.83
N ASP A 3 12.83 6.54 6.59
CA ASP A 3 12.59 7.65 5.65
C ASP A 3 12.37 7.16 4.21
N GLU A 4 13.20 6.22 3.73
CA GLU A 4 13.04 5.60 2.41
C GLU A 4 11.67 4.90 2.25
N HIS A 5 11.25 4.13 3.27
CA HIS A 5 9.94 3.49 3.25
C HIS A 5 8.81 4.52 3.22
N GLN A 6 8.91 5.59 4.02
CA GLN A 6 7.92 6.66 4.03
C GLN A 6 7.84 7.39 2.67
N THR A 7 8.98 7.69 2.05
CA THR A 7 9.03 8.31 0.71
C THR A 7 8.41 7.43 -0.35
N ASP A 8 8.76 6.13 -0.39
CA ASP A 8 8.20 5.19 -1.36
C ASP A 8 6.70 4.99 -1.17
N MET A 9 6.25 4.85 0.08
CA MET A 9 4.83 4.72 0.41
C MET A 9 4.03 5.96 0.04
N LYS A 10 4.56 7.16 0.28
CA LYS A 10 3.91 8.40 -0.13
C LYS A 10 3.76 8.46 -1.66
N ARG A 11 4.85 8.21 -2.39
CA ARG A 11 4.88 8.21 -3.85
C ARG A 11 3.85 7.24 -4.44
N LEU A 12 3.80 6.00 -3.95
CA LEU A 12 2.86 4.99 -4.44
C LEU A 12 1.40 5.34 -4.13
N ARG A 13 1.12 5.87 -2.93
CA ARG A 13 -0.24 6.31 -2.56
C ARG A 13 -0.70 7.50 -3.38
N ASP A 14 0.17 8.47 -3.65
CA ASP A 14 -0.13 9.62 -4.49
C ASP A 14 -0.40 9.18 -5.94
N LYS A 15 0.37 8.20 -6.44
CA LYS A 15 0.18 7.62 -7.77
C LYS A 15 -1.17 6.89 -7.90
N ILE A 16 -1.48 5.97 -6.98
CA ILE A 16 -2.79 5.29 -6.93
C ILE A 16 -3.95 6.28 -6.83
N ARG A 17 -3.80 7.36 -6.04
CA ARG A 17 -4.82 8.40 -5.93
C ARG A 17 -5.06 9.08 -7.28
N ASN A 18 -4.00 9.46 -7.97
CA ASN A 18 -4.08 10.10 -9.28
C ASN A 18 -4.69 9.16 -10.34
N GLU A 19 -4.26 7.89 -10.39
CA GLU A 19 -4.80 6.88 -11.30
C GLU A 19 -6.28 6.61 -11.06
N LYS A 20 -6.72 6.55 -9.78
CA LYS A 20 -8.14 6.45 -9.44
C LYS A 20 -8.92 7.65 -9.96
N THR A 21 -8.42 8.89 -9.77
CA THR A 21 -9.07 10.08 -10.34
C THR A 21 -9.20 9.97 -11.86
N GLN A 22 -8.13 9.59 -12.55
CA GLN A 22 -8.14 9.42 -14.02
C GLN A 22 -9.13 8.34 -14.48
N LEU A 23 -9.21 7.22 -13.76
CA LEU A 23 -10.16 6.15 -14.03
C LEU A 23 -11.61 6.65 -13.94
N TRP A 24 -11.94 7.42 -12.90
CA TRP A 24 -13.29 7.94 -12.71
C TRP A 24 -13.63 9.09 -13.65
N ASP A 25 -12.68 9.96 -13.98
CA ASP A 25 -12.85 11.04 -14.96
C ASP A 25 -13.25 10.49 -16.34
N ASN A 26 -12.80 9.28 -16.68
CA ASN A 26 -13.14 8.62 -17.94
C ASN A 26 -14.63 8.27 -18.07
N ILE A 27 -15.41 8.19 -16.98
CA ILE A 27 -16.87 7.96 -17.07
C ILE A 27 -17.58 9.10 -17.81
N SER A 28 -17.08 10.33 -17.66
CA SER A 28 -17.69 11.54 -18.24
C SER A 28 -17.29 11.79 -19.70
N LYS A 29 -16.34 11.03 -20.25
CA LYS A 29 -15.81 11.24 -21.60
C LYS A 29 -16.53 10.33 -22.59
N SER A 30 -17.18 10.91 -23.60
CA SER A 30 -17.74 10.16 -24.72
C SER A 30 -16.61 9.53 -25.56
N GLY A 31 -16.71 8.24 -25.87
CA GLY A 31 -15.72 7.55 -26.72
C GLY A 31 -14.47 7.02 -25.98
N VAL A 32 -14.52 6.82 -24.66
CA VAL A 32 -13.46 6.07 -23.98
C VAL A 32 -13.50 4.62 -24.45
N GLU A 33 -12.48 4.24 -25.21
CA GLU A 33 -12.19 2.85 -25.55
C GLU A 33 -12.04 2.04 -24.26
N ALA A 34 -12.74 0.91 -24.16
CA ALA A 34 -12.71 0.03 -22.99
C ALA A 34 -11.29 -0.36 -22.55
N GLY A 35 -10.32 -0.36 -23.48
CA GLY A 35 -8.91 -0.63 -23.20
C GLY A 35 -8.20 0.40 -22.31
N ASN A 36 -8.67 1.65 -22.26
CA ASN A 36 -8.04 2.68 -21.41
C ASN A 36 -8.35 2.45 -19.92
N SER A 37 -9.59 2.08 -19.60
CA SER A 37 -10.00 1.79 -18.22
C SER A 37 -9.31 0.53 -17.65
N GLU A 38 -9.19 -0.52 -18.47
CA GLU A 38 -8.49 -1.76 -18.08
C GLU A 38 -6.99 -1.51 -17.82
N THR A 39 -6.38 -0.65 -18.63
CA THR A 39 -4.97 -0.25 -18.46
C THR A 39 -4.78 0.48 -17.12
N ILE A 40 -5.59 1.51 -16.85
CA ILE A 40 -5.50 2.26 -15.59
C ILE A 40 -5.79 1.36 -14.37
N ALA A 41 -6.76 0.44 -14.48
CA ALA A 41 -7.04 -0.53 -13.42
C ALA A 41 -5.85 -1.47 -13.16
N SER A 42 -5.16 -1.90 -14.23
CA SER A 42 -3.95 -2.71 -14.14
C SER A 42 -2.79 -1.95 -13.49
N GLU A 43 -2.64 -0.65 -13.78
CA GLU A 43 -1.64 0.21 -13.15
C GLU A 43 -1.89 0.35 -11.64
N ILE A 44 -3.14 0.59 -11.24
CA ILE A 44 -3.55 0.64 -9.82
C ILE A 44 -3.21 -0.69 -9.12
N ALA A 45 -3.52 -1.82 -9.74
CA ALA A 45 -3.23 -3.14 -9.18
C ALA A 45 -1.72 -3.37 -9.03
N ASN A 46 -0.92 -2.95 -10.01
CA ASN A 46 0.53 -3.04 -9.95
C ASN A 46 1.12 -2.15 -8.85
N ASP A 47 0.60 -0.95 -8.65
CA ASP A 47 1.05 -0.05 -7.59
C ASP A 47 0.64 -0.56 -6.19
N GLN A 48 -0.54 -1.15 -6.06
CA GLN A 48 -0.94 -1.82 -4.82
C GLN A 48 0.00 -2.98 -4.50
N LYS A 49 0.36 -3.80 -5.51
CA LYS A 49 1.37 -4.85 -5.35
C LYS A 49 2.72 -4.27 -4.90
N GLN A 50 3.14 -3.11 -5.40
CA GLN A 50 4.37 -2.46 -4.96
C GLN A 50 4.30 -2.03 -3.49
N ILE A 51 3.15 -1.54 -3.02
CA ILE A 51 2.92 -1.23 -1.60
C ILE A 51 3.14 -2.47 -0.73
N GLU A 52 2.57 -3.62 -1.11
CA GLU A 52 2.74 -4.87 -0.36
C GLU A 52 4.22 -5.28 -0.31
N LEU A 53 4.93 -5.22 -1.45
CA LEU A 53 6.33 -5.61 -1.54
C LEU A 53 7.26 -4.66 -0.75
N VAL A 54 7.02 -3.35 -0.79
CA VAL A 54 7.81 -2.36 -0.04
C VAL A 54 7.58 -2.54 1.46
N THR A 55 6.35 -2.79 1.89
CA THR A 55 5.98 -3.06 3.29
C THR A 55 6.64 -4.34 3.79
N PHE A 56 6.52 -5.43 3.03
CA PHE A 56 7.16 -6.71 3.35
C PHE A 56 8.69 -6.56 3.47
N ARG A 57 9.35 -5.93 2.50
CA ARG A 57 10.81 -5.71 2.51
C ARG A 57 11.24 -4.84 3.68
N HIS A 58 10.46 -3.83 4.03
CA HIS A 58 10.76 -3.00 5.21
C HIS A 58 10.77 -3.85 6.48
N PHE A 59 9.72 -4.64 6.70
CA PHE A 59 9.63 -5.52 7.87
C PHE A 59 10.68 -6.62 7.87
N GLN A 60 11.01 -7.21 6.73
CA GLN A 60 12.09 -8.18 6.63
C GLN A 60 13.42 -7.57 7.12
N LYS A 61 13.76 -6.37 6.64
CA LYS A 61 14.97 -5.67 7.06
C LYS A 61 14.96 -5.31 8.55
N VAL A 62 13.81 -4.91 9.11
CA VAL A 62 13.70 -4.65 10.56
C VAL A 62 13.97 -5.94 11.35
N ARG A 63 13.39 -7.07 10.94
CA ARG A 63 13.62 -8.37 11.59
C ARG A 63 15.08 -8.82 11.54
N GLU A 64 15.78 -8.52 10.46
CA GLU A 64 17.20 -8.84 10.30
C GLU A 64 18.10 -8.09 11.29
N LEU A 65 17.68 -6.91 11.75
CA LEU A 65 18.39 -6.12 12.77
C LEU A 65 18.15 -6.62 14.20
N CYS A 66 17.17 -7.49 14.40
CA CYS A 66 16.79 -7.99 15.72
C CYS A 66 17.71 -9.12 16.20
N ASP A 67 18.03 -9.12 17.49
CA ASP A 67 18.57 -10.30 18.18
C ASP A 67 17.49 -11.40 18.37
N ASP A 68 17.89 -12.56 18.89
CA ASP A 68 16.99 -13.72 19.03
C ASP A 68 15.80 -13.48 19.97
N THR A 69 15.96 -12.62 20.97
CA THR A 69 14.86 -12.24 21.88
C THR A 69 13.91 -11.26 21.19
N GLN A 70 14.47 -10.27 20.50
CA GLN A 70 13.73 -9.26 19.74
C GLN A 70 12.95 -9.88 18.58
N LYS A 71 13.49 -10.88 17.88
CA LYS A 71 12.80 -11.59 16.79
C LYS A 71 11.50 -12.24 17.26
N LYS A 72 11.48 -12.87 18.43
CA LYS A 72 10.27 -13.49 19.00
C LYS A 72 9.18 -12.44 19.22
N LYS A 73 9.54 -11.31 19.83
CA LYS A 73 8.62 -10.19 20.07
C LYS A 73 8.15 -9.52 18.76
N PHE A 74 9.06 -9.40 17.79
CA PHE A 74 8.74 -8.86 16.47
C PHE A 74 7.70 -9.73 15.75
N ASP A 75 7.87 -11.06 15.76
CA ASP A 75 6.97 -12.02 15.11
C ASP A 75 5.56 -12.02 15.74
N GLU A 76 5.45 -11.66 17.03
CA GLU A 76 4.17 -11.43 17.72
C GLU A 76 3.53 -10.11 17.28
N VAL A 77 4.27 -9.00 17.35
CA VAL A 77 3.77 -7.65 17.05
C VAL A 77 3.36 -7.50 15.58
N ILE A 78 4.06 -8.15 14.64
CA ILE A 78 3.69 -8.08 13.22
C ILE A 78 2.29 -8.65 12.96
N LYS A 79 1.91 -9.73 13.64
CA LYS A 79 0.59 -10.33 13.45
C LYS A 79 -0.51 -9.36 13.88
N GLU A 80 -0.29 -8.64 14.97
CA GLU A 80 -1.20 -7.60 15.45
C GLU A 80 -1.22 -6.40 14.50
N ALA A 81 -0.06 -5.93 14.04
CA ALA A 81 0.04 -4.81 13.10
C ALA A 81 -0.68 -5.10 11.77
N LEU A 82 -0.56 -6.31 11.23
CA LEU A 82 -1.26 -6.73 10.02
C LEU A 82 -2.78 -6.77 10.22
N ASN A 83 -3.26 -7.20 11.39
CA ASN A 83 -4.69 -7.13 11.72
C ASN A 83 -5.19 -5.69 11.81
N MET A 84 -4.34 -4.74 12.26
CA MET A 84 -4.67 -3.32 12.32
C MET A 84 -4.66 -2.64 10.94
N MET A 85 -3.82 -3.10 10.02
CA MET A 85 -3.68 -2.52 8.67
C MET A 85 -4.72 -3.01 7.66
N GLY A 86 -5.58 -3.98 8.02
CA GLY A 86 -6.65 -4.47 7.15
C GLY A 86 -7.66 -3.38 6.74
N PRO A 87 -8.35 -3.55 5.60
CA PRO A 87 -9.22 -2.53 4.99
C PRO A 87 -10.44 -2.10 5.82
N ASN A 88 -10.66 -2.68 7.01
CA ASN A 88 -11.85 -2.46 7.83
C ASN A 88 -11.62 -1.72 9.15
N ASN A 89 -10.42 -1.20 9.44
CA ASN A 89 -10.25 -0.41 10.67
C ASN A 89 -10.65 1.05 10.46
N PRO A 90 -11.73 1.53 11.13
CA PRO A 90 -12.07 2.94 11.08
C PRO A 90 -10.93 3.77 11.68
N PRO A 91 -10.71 5.01 11.21
CA PRO A 91 -9.71 5.90 11.77
C PRO A 91 -9.92 6.06 13.29
N PRO A 92 -8.86 6.07 14.11
CA PRO A 92 -8.97 6.44 15.51
C PRO A 92 -9.45 7.89 15.58
N GLY A 93 -10.72 8.10 15.94
CA GLY A 93 -11.36 9.42 15.95
C GLY A 93 -12.75 9.49 15.32
N SER A 94 -13.29 8.38 14.79
CA SER A 94 -14.66 8.33 14.25
C SER A 94 -15.74 7.91 15.27
N ARG A 95 -15.56 8.18 16.57
CA ARG A 95 -16.59 8.02 17.60
C ARG A 95 -16.84 9.33 18.32
#